data_AF-A0A529HUT7-F1
#
_entry.id   AF-A0A529HUT7-F1
#
_cell.length_a   1.000
_cell.length_b   1.000
_cell.length_c   1.000
_cell.angle_alpha   90.00
_cell.angle_beta   90.00
_cell.angle_gamma   90.00
#
_symmetry.space_group_name_H-M   'P 1'
#
loop_
_entity.id
_entity.type
_entity.pdbx_description
1 polymer ?
#
loop_
_entity_poly.entity_id
_entity_poly.type
_entity_poly.pdbx_seq_one_letter_code
_entity_poly.pdbx_strand_id
1 'polypeptide(L)' 'GKAGRTVWRGKRPHNRGVAMNPVDHPHGGGEGRTSGGRHPVSPWGKPTKGKKTRSNKATDKFIVRSRHQRKS' A
#
# COMPACT_ATOMS: atom_id res chain seq x y z
N GLY A 1 -5.40 -23.12 -9.05
CA GLY A 1 -4.39 -22.05 -9.20
C GLY A 1 -3.28 -22.28 -8.21
N LYS A 2 -2.09 -22.66 -8.69
CA LYS A 2 -0.90 -22.93 -7.84
C LYS A 2 0.03 -21.72 -7.79
N ALA A 3 0.84 -21.61 -6.75
CA ALA A 3 1.85 -20.55 -6.60
C ALA A 3 2.73 -20.39 -7.85
N GLY A 4 3.14 -21.51 -8.47
CA GLY A 4 3.96 -21.51 -9.69
C GLY A 4 3.34 -20.76 -10.88
N ARG A 5 2.01 -20.67 -11.01
CA ARG A 5 1.37 -19.91 -12.10
C ARG A 5 1.63 -18.40 -11.97
N THR A 6 1.77 -17.89 -10.75
CA THR A 6 2.12 -16.48 -10.49
C THR A 6 3.58 -16.19 -10.86
N VAL A 7 4.47 -17.15 -10.57
CA VAL A 7 5.90 -17.07 -10.93
C VAL A 7 6.08 -17.08 -12.45
N TRP A 8 5.35 -17.94 -13.18
CA TRP A 8 5.36 -17.95 -14.65
C TRP A 8 4.85 -16.65 -15.28
N ARG A 9 4.11 -15.84 -14.53
CA ARG A 9 3.68 -14.48 -14.94
C ARG A 9 4.69 -13.39 -14.52
N GLY A 10 5.90 -13.75 -14.11
CA GLY A 10 6.96 -12.81 -13.70
C GLY A 10 6.76 -12.16 -12.33
N LYS A 11 5.80 -12.63 -11.52
CA LYS A 11 5.52 -12.06 -10.20
C LYS A 11 6.20 -12.88 -9.12
N ARG A 12 7.17 -12.25 -8.45
CA ARG A 12 7.87 -12.82 -7.27
C ARG A 12 6.94 -12.81 -6.04
N PRO A 13 7.14 -13.71 -5.07
CA PRO A 13 6.42 -13.64 -3.79
C PRO A 13 6.71 -12.31 -3.09
N HIS A 14 5.69 -11.73 -2.44
CA HIS A 14 5.79 -10.49 -1.70
C HIS A 14 5.54 -10.75 -0.21
N ASN A 15 6.46 -10.33 0.65
CA ASN A 15 6.35 -10.50 2.10
C ASN A 15 5.51 -9.37 2.72
N ARG A 16 4.75 -9.68 3.78
CA ARG A 16 3.94 -8.70 4.49
C ARG A 16 4.80 -7.90 5.47
N GLY A 17 4.56 -6.59 5.60
CA GLY A 17 5.28 -5.74 6.57
C GLY A 17 5.18 -6.18 8.02
N VAL A 18 4.06 -6.81 8.40
CA VAL A 18 3.84 -7.38 9.75
C VAL A 18 4.79 -8.54 10.06
N ALA A 19 5.32 -9.21 9.03
CA ALA A 19 6.27 -10.31 9.20
C ALA A 19 7.73 -9.85 9.21
N MET A 20 7.98 -8.53 9.16
CA MET A 20 9.32 -7.95 9.08
C MET A 20 9.76 -7.40 10.45
N ASN A 21 11.01 -6.95 10.56
CA ASN A 21 11.51 -6.28 11.76
C ASN A 21 11.20 -4.77 11.74
N PRO A 22 11.27 -4.06 12.89
CA PRO A 22 11.02 -2.61 12.94
C PRO A 22 11.91 -1.77 12.00
N VAL A 23 13.13 -2.24 11.70
CA VAL A 23 14.07 -1.59 10.77
C VAL A 23 13.63 -1.68 9.31
N ASP A 24 12.92 -2.75 8.94
CA ASP A 24 12.56 -3.06 7.55
C ASP A 24 11.22 -2.45 7.14
N HIS A 25 10.28 -2.41 8.08
CA HIS A 25 8.92 -1.93 7.81
C HIS A 25 8.33 -1.25 9.04
N PRO A 26 7.56 -0.16 8.87
CA PRO A 26 6.82 0.45 9.98
C PRO A 26 5.82 -0.47 10.69
N HIS A 27 5.51 -1.64 10.13
CA HIS A 27 4.59 -2.61 10.75
C HIS A 27 5.36 -3.79 11.37
N GLY A 28 6.68 -3.77 11.27
CA GLY A 28 7.51 -4.86 11.74
C GLY A 28 7.72 -4.82 13.26
N GLY A 29 8.02 -5.99 13.81
CA GLY A 29 8.23 -6.22 15.24
C GLY A 29 6.95 -6.36 16.08
N GLY A 30 7.14 -6.26 17.40
CA GLY A 30 6.16 -6.64 18.41
C GLY A 30 6.26 -8.13 18.78
N GLU A 31 5.78 -8.48 19.97
CA GLU A 31 5.71 -9.87 20.41
C GLU A 31 4.54 -10.59 19.73
N GLY A 32 4.79 -11.78 19.19
CA GLY A 32 3.78 -12.54 18.44
C GLY A 32 3.31 -11.81 17.18
N ARG A 33 2.06 -12.07 16.77
CA ARG A 33 1.48 -11.46 15.56
C ARG A 33 0.68 -10.22 15.92
N THR A 34 1.28 -9.04 15.73
CA THR A 34 0.60 -7.75 15.95
C THR A 34 0.20 -7.09 14.63
N SER A 35 -0.68 -6.08 14.68
CA SER A 35 -1.03 -5.26 13.51
C SER A 35 -0.09 -4.07 13.31
N GLY A 36 0.99 -3.96 14.10
CA GLY A 36 1.93 -2.83 14.11
C GLY A 36 1.41 -1.57 14.82
N GLY A 37 0.18 -1.60 15.37
CA GLY A 37 -0.38 -0.55 16.23
C GLY A 37 -0.58 0.83 15.59
N ARG A 38 -0.52 0.93 14.26
CA ARG A 38 -0.54 2.21 13.52
C ARG A 38 -1.42 2.15 12.28
N HIS A 39 -1.73 3.32 11.72
CA HIS A 39 -2.40 3.38 10.42
C HIS A 39 -1.58 2.63 9.35
N PRO A 40 -2.21 1.88 8.43
CA PRO A 40 -1.49 1.14 7.41
C PRO A 40 -0.65 2.04 6.51
N VAL A 41 0.67 1.79 6.50
CA VAL A 41 1.65 2.52 5.70
C VAL A 41 2.44 1.58 4.78
N SER A 42 3.09 2.17 3.78
CA SER A 42 4.10 1.50 2.95
C SER A 42 5.40 1.28 3.73
N PRO A 43 6.37 0.53 3.18
CA PRO A 43 7.70 0.39 3.80
C PRO A 43 8.39 1.74 4.05
N TRP A 44 8.06 2.76 3.26
CA TRP A 44 8.59 4.12 3.38
C TRP A 44 7.68 5.08 4.17
N GLY A 45 6.68 4.56 4.89
CA GLY A 45 5.81 5.37 5.76
C GLY A 45 4.68 6.13 5.06
N LYS A 46 4.50 6.00 3.74
CA LYS A 46 3.35 6.64 3.05
C LYS A 46 2.06 5.90 3.41
N PRO A 47 0.98 6.58 3.86
CA PRO A 47 -0.29 5.93 4.17
C PRO A 47 -0.88 5.22 2.94
N THR A 48 -1.33 3.98 3.12
CA THR A 48 -1.85 3.14 2.02
C THR A 48 -3.37 3.14 1.93
N LYS A 49 -4.07 3.58 2.98
CA LYS A 49 -5.54 3.72 2.99
C LYS A 49 -5.94 5.18 2.80
N GLY A 50 -6.64 5.47 1.71
CA GLY A 50 -7.31 6.76 1.46
C GLY A 50 -6.43 7.95 1.06
N LYS A 51 -5.11 7.89 1.25
CA LYS A 51 -4.21 8.99 0.86
C LYS A 51 -4.07 9.09 -0.67
N LYS A 52 -4.49 10.22 -1.24
CA LYS A 52 -4.26 10.54 -2.66
C LYS A 52 -2.77 10.82 -2.90
N THR A 53 -2.20 10.25 -3.96
CA THR A 53 -0.77 10.38 -4.30
C THR A 53 -0.48 11.39 -5.40
N ARG A 54 -1.46 11.71 -6.26
CA ARG A 54 -1.31 12.67 -7.35
C ARG A 54 -1.60 14.09 -6.89
N SER A 55 -0.67 15.01 -7.18
CA SER A 55 -0.82 16.45 -7.00
C SER A 55 -0.24 17.17 -8.21
N ASN A 56 -1.06 17.56 -9.19
CA ASN A 56 -0.60 18.35 -10.33
C ASN A 56 -1.68 19.37 -10.74
N LYS A 57 -1.56 20.57 -10.18
CA LYS A 57 -2.49 21.68 -10.37
C LYS A 57 -2.66 22.07 -11.85
N ALA A 58 -1.60 21.99 -12.66
CA ALA A 58 -1.63 22.42 -14.06
C ALA A 58 -2.58 21.54 -14.91
N THR A 59 -2.64 20.25 -14.60
CA THR A 59 -3.52 19.29 -15.28
C THR A 59 -4.87 19.13 -14.60
N ASP A 60 -4.96 19.38 -13.30
CA ASP A 60 -6.19 19.20 -12.51
C ASP A 60 -7.34 20.07 -13.03
N LYS A 61 -7.06 21.27 -13.58
CA LYS A 61 -8.06 22.17 -14.17
C LYS A 61 -8.82 21.57 -15.36
N PHE A 62 -8.24 20.58 -16.03
CA PHE A 62 -8.86 19.92 -17.20
C PHE A 62 -9.66 18.67 -16.81
N ILE A 63 -9.73 18.32 -15.52
CA ILE A 63 -10.47 17.14 -15.06
C ILE A 63 -11.91 17.51 -14.74
N VAL A 64 -12.84 17.06 -15.60
CA VAL A 64 -14.29 17.32 -15.45
C VAL A 64 -14.89 16.55 -14.27
N ARG A 65 -14.52 15.28 -14.08
CA ARG A 65 -15.01 14.45 -12.97
C ARG A 65 -13.94 13.54 -12.41
N SER A 66 -13.71 13.62 -11.10
CA SER A 66 -12.75 12.74 -10.43
C SER A 66 -13.39 11.39 -10.12
N ARG A 67 -12.65 10.29 -10.36
CA ARG A 67 -12.99 8.94 -9.86
C ARG A 67 -13.12 8.86 -8.33
N HIS A 68 -12.65 9.88 -7.60
CA HIS A 68 -12.74 9.95 -6.14
C HIS A 68 -13.98 10.72 -5.65
N GLN A 69 -14.78 11.30 -6.55
CA GLN A 69 -16.04 11.93 -6.15
C GLN A 69 -17.00 10.83 -5.68
N ARG A 70 -17.61 11.00 -4.51
CA ARG A 70 -18.67 10.08 -4.06
C ARG A 70 -19.79 10.12 -5.11
N LYS A 71 -20.24 8.94 -5.55
CA LYS A 71 -21.48 8.86 -6.33
C LYS A 71 -22.61 9.24 -5.36
N SER A 72 -23.31 10.34 -5.67
CA SER A 72 -24.59 10.67 -5.07
C SER A 72 -25.61 9.60 -5.43
#